data_AF-A0A437A3G0-F1
#
_entry.id   AF-A0A437A3G0-F1
#
_cell.length_a   1.000
_cell.length_b   1.000
_cell.length_c   1.000
_cell.angle_alpha   90.00
_cell.angle_beta   90.00
_cell.angle_gamma   90.00
#
_symmetry.space_group_name_H-M   'P 1'
#
loop_
_entity.id
_entity.type
_entity.pdbx_description
1 polymer ?
#
loop_
_entity_poly.entity_id
_entity_poly.type
_entity_poly.pdbx_seq_one_letter_code
_entity_poly.pdbx_strand_id
1 'polypeptide(L)'
;MDSASAALQTLLDCLREHGALLTRADVEWAFDSEKNVKQIEGFIRRCLGKETLLSLEEREIYEGLKSTDLLSTTAPPLSSRAADDEEVEKELKALEFQNEVLRRDISRLSRLKSEHQAKVKTETAYQTELLQNREHLQRSYASERDQNAAAIDDLESNFRASLSDLQGATGKLDFTMSAMSEITRNDDRLLARLQSTISDILLASERDGDEVISAATEYAEMLATLEEQIIKTRVDRTFLEYVCDEEKHREMEGAPYIDREEFDELIVEVAEVAGMRAKEGLLEPILEHLVAEGKGRRGSMAVRCAYILNTLSILDARNREAEAEISNRNNMQYVSGRMQILFDLSMRDFHEAMQAHHRNLVSQAKAPPVPQQQPSAMDEKLAYLESKIWRSMGIASLNPEEGLAKAIEGRTGKLQAKEDLYKQLWGTHLKYLQEGEGVVRGLGGCVGESEGGGGGRLGVVEERVKGISAEVGQIAMKANEREAAKMTVVNGLKEREAYGA
;
A
#
# COMPACT_ATOMS: atom_id res chain seq x y z
N MET A 1 10.05 -58.96 80.46
CA MET A 1 10.21 -59.60 79.12
C MET A 1 11.39 -58.96 78.37
N ASP A 2 12.38 -58.44 79.10
CA ASP A 2 13.29 -57.41 78.56
C ASP A 2 14.67 -57.95 78.14
N SER A 3 14.98 -59.19 78.49
CA SER A 3 16.26 -59.83 78.13
C SER A 3 16.33 -60.26 76.65
N ALA A 4 15.20 -60.60 76.03
CA ALA A 4 15.16 -61.05 74.64
C ALA A 4 15.28 -59.87 73.66
N SER A 5 14.67 -58.72 74.00
CA SER A 5 14.76 -57.50 73.19
C SER A 5 16.17 -56.90 73.21
N ALA A 6 16.88 -57.00 74.34
CA ALA A 6 18.26 -56.53 74.44
C ALA A 6 19.21 -57.36 73.57
N ALA A 7 19.08 -58.69 73.61
CA ALA A 7 19.89 -59.60 72.80
C ALA A 7 19.65 -59.42 71.29
N LEU A 8 18.39 -59.18 70.89
CA LEU A 8 18.01 -58.89 69.51
C LEU A 8 18.64 -57.58 69.01
N GLN A 9 18.67 -56.54 69.85
CA GLN A 9 19.23 -55.25 69.50
C GLN A 9 20.75 -55.35 69.28
N THR A 10 21.47 -56.06 70.17
CA THR A 10 22.91 -56.29 70.03
C THR A 10 23.25 -57.07 68.76
N LEU A 11 22.41 -58.04 68.37
CA LEU A 11 22.58 -58.78 67.12
C LEU A 11 22.38 -57.87 65.89
N LEU A 12 21.35 -57.02 65.91
CA LEU A 12 21.07 -56.07 64.82
C LEU A 12 22.19 -55.02 64.68
N ASP A 13 22.78 -54.57 65.78
CA ASP A 13 23.89 -53.63 65.77
C ASP A 13 25.16 -54.27 65.19
N CYS A 14 25.51 -55.50 65.59
CA CYS A 14 26.62 -56.24 64.96
C CYS A 14 26.39 -56.47 63.47
N LEU A 15 25.20 -56.86 63.04
CA LEU A 15 24.91 -57.08 61.61
C LEU A 15 25.00 -55.78 60.78
N ARG A 16 24.66 -54.64 61.40
CA ARG A 16 24.78 -53.32 60.77
C ARG A 16 26.23 -52.88 60.65
N GLU A 17 27.06 -53.14 61.66
CA GLU A 17 28.52 -52.91 61.60
C GLU A 17 29.18 -53.76 60.51
N HIS A 18 28.63 -54.93 60.20
CA HIS A 18 29.07 -55.81 59.12
C HIS A 18 28.41 -55.53 57.75
N GLY A 19 27.76 -54.37 57.57
CA GLY A 19 27.27 -53.91 56.27
C GLY A 19 25.98 -54.56 55.76
N ALA A 20 25.30 -55.37 56.59
CA ALA A 20 24.01 -55.95 56.25
C ALA A 20 22.87 -55.01 56.67
N LEU A 21 22.15 -54.44 55.70
CA LEU A 21 20.99 -53.56 55.91
C LEU A 21 19.72 -54.39 56.21
N LEU A 22 19.73 -55.16 57.29
CA LEU A 22 18.57 -55.96 57.72
C LEU A 22 17.74 -55.21 58.76
N THR A 23 16.42 -55.23 58.61
CA THR A 23 15.49 -54.63 59.58
C THR A 23 14.99 -55.65 60.60
N ARG A 24 14.46 -55.16 61.73
CA ARG A 24 13.94 -56.01 62.81
C ARG A 24 12.89 -57.03 62.32
N ALA A 25 12.06 -56.63 61.36
CA ALA A 25 11.04 -57.49 60.76
C ALA A 25 11.66 -58.64 59.93
N ASP A 26 12.80 -58.42 59.29
CA ASP A 26 13.49 -59.44 58.49
C ASP A 26 14.13 -60.51 59.39
N VAL A 27 14.65 -60.09 60.55
CA VAL A 27 15.22 -61.01 61.55
C VAL A 27 14.12 -61.82 62.22
N GLU A 28 13.01 -61.19 62.62
CA GLU A 28 11.86 -61.88 63.19
C GLU A 28 11.25 -62.90 62.19
N TRP A 29 11.14 -62.55 60.90
CA TRP A 29 10.70 -63.46 59.84
C TRP A 29 11.65 -64.65 59.62
N ALA A 30 12.96 -64.43 59.75
CA ALA A 30 13.96 -65.47 59.55
C ALA A 30 13.93 -66.57 60.66
N PHE A 31 13.43 -66.24 61.86
CA PHE A 31 13.29 -67.18 62.97
C PHE A 31 11.93 -67.91 63.02
N ASP A 32 10.95 -67.53 62.20
CA ASP A 32 9.63 -68.18 62.13
C ASP A 32 9.65 -69.53 61.38
N SER A 33 10.71 -69.83 60.62
CA SER A 33 10.84 -71.10 59.87
C SER A 33 11.96 -71.99 60.44
N GLU A 34 11.59 -73.19 60.90
CA GLU A 34 12.50 -74.15 61.54
C GLU A 34 13.68 -74.60 60.63
N LYS A 35 13.51 -74.50 59.29
CA LYS A 35 14.60 -74.74 58.32
C LYS A 35 15.62 -73.59 58.28
N ASN A 36 15.18 -72.35 58.45
CA ASN A 36 16.04 -71.17 58.42
C ASN A 36 16.83 -71.04 59.71
N VAL A 37 16.24 -71.42 60.86
CA VAL A 37 16.92 -71.43 62.16
C VAL A 37 18.21 -72.26 62.13
N LYS A 38 18.21 -73.46 61.52
CA LYS A 38 19.40 -74.31 61.40
C LYS A 38 20.48 -73.72 60.49
N GLN A 39 20.10 -73.01 59.42
CA GLN A 39 21.04 -72.36 58.52
C GLN A 39 21.66 -71.11 59.17
N ILE A 40 20.86 -70.34 59.91
CA ILE A 40 21.28 -69.15 60.65
C ILE A 40 22.21 -69.56 61.80
N GLU A 41 21.89 -70.63 62.54
CA GLU A 41 22.76 -71.15 63.59
C GLU A 41 24.09 -71.66 63.02
N GLY A 42 24.07 -72.25 61.82
CA GLY A 42 25.27 -72.63 61.06
C GLY A 42 26.10 -71.44 60.58
N PHE A 43 25.47 -70.32 60.21
CA PHE A 43 26.13 -69.08 59.82
C PHE A 43 26.73 -68.36 61.05
N ILE A 44 25.98 -68.25 62.14
CA ILE A 44 26.44 -67.66 63.41
C ILE A 44 27.64 -68.46 63.96
N ARG A 45 27.61 -69.79 63.95
CA ARG A 45 28.79 -70.59 64.36
C ARG A 45 29.99 -70.42 63.46
N ARG A 46 29.79 -70.09 62.18
CA ARG A 46 30.87 -69.96 61.18
C ARG A 46 31.46 -68.54 61.11
N CYS A 47 30.71 -67.52 61.50
CA CYS A 47 31.10 -66.11 61.40
C CYS A 47 31.21 -65.39 62.76
N LEU A 48 30.61 -65.90 63.84
CA LEU A 48 30.51 -65.25 65.17
C LEU A 48 30.91 -66.19 66.33
N GLY A 49 31.63 -67.28 66.04
CA GLY A 49 32.13 -68.21 67.06
C GLY A 49 33.21 -67.58 67.95
N LYS A 50 33.22 -67.92 69.25
CA LYS A 50 34.22 -67.43 70.25
C LYS A 50 35.69 -67.72 69.88
N GLU A 51 35.93 -68.64 68.95
CA GLU A 51 37.27 -69.06 68.51
C GLU A 51 37.77 -68.24 67.29
N THR A 52 36.93 -67.37 66.70
CA THR A 52 37.26 -66.61 65.47
C THR A 52 36.63 -65.22 65.49
N LEU A 53 37.25 -64.30 66.22
CA LEU A 53 37.00 -62.85 66.10
C LEU A 53 37.86 -62.27 64.97
N LEU A 54 37.63 -62.71 63.74
CA LEU A 54 38.26 -62.14 62.55
C LEU A 54 37.15 -61.68 61.61
N SER A 55 37.20 -60.42 61.20
CA SER A 55 36.26 -59.88 60.22
C SER A 55 36.42 -60.58 58.86
N LEU A 56 35.40 -60.54 58.00
CA LEU A 56 35.46 -61.15 56.65
C LEU A 56 36.61 -60.58 55.82
N GLU A 57 36.90 -59.29 55.98
CA GLU A 57 38.05 -58.62 55.35
C GLU A 57 39.38 -59.15 55.92
N GLU A 58 39.49 -59.34 57.24
CA GLU A 58 40.71 -59.87 57.86
C GLU A 58 40.96 -61.34 57.49
N ARG A 59 39.89 -62.12 57.27
CA ARG A 59 40.00 -63.51 56.79
C ARG A 59 40.41 -63.56 55.32
N GLU A 60 39.87 -62.70 54.47
CA GLU A 60 40.34 -62.59 53.07
C GLU A 60 41.79 -62.12 53.01
N ILE A 61 42.20 -61.21 53.88
CA ILE A 61 43.59 -60.79 54.02
C ILE A 61 44.47 -61.96 54.51
N TYR A 62 44.02 -62.75 55.50
CA TYR A 62 44.77 -63.88 56.04
C TYR A 62 44.88 -65.03 55.03
N GLU A 63 43.81 -65.36 54.30
CA GLU A 63 43.85 -66.36 53.22
C GLU A 63 44.61 -65.84 51.98
N GLY A 64 44.55 -64.55 51.70
CA GLY A 64 45.37 -63.86 50.69
C GLY A 64 46.87 -63.90 51.01
N LEU A 65 47.23 -63.66 52.27
CA LEU A 65 48.61 -63.75 52.77
C LEU A 65 49.12 -65.21 52.83
N LYS A 66 48.22 -66.17 53.08
CA LYS A 66 48.54 -67.60 53.10
C LYS A 66 48.73 -68.19 51.70
N SER A 67 48.02 -67.65 50.69
CA SER A 67 48.16 -68.06 49.29
C SER A 67 49.32 -67.40 48.55
N THR A 68 49.85 -66.28 49.06
CA THR A 68 51.00 -65.57 48.48
C THR A 68 52.35 -65.90 49.14
N ASP A 69 52.40 -66.89 50.04
CA ASP A 69 53.60 -67.36 50.76
C ASP A 69 54.37 -66.24 51.51
N LEU A 70 53.71 -65.11 51.78
CA LEU A 70 54.23 -63.98 52.56
C LEU A 70 54.11 -64.21 54.07
N LEU A 71 53.44 -65.28 54.49
CA LEU A 71 53.44 -65.81 55.86
C LEU A 71 54.64 -66.73 56.14
N SER A 72 55.61 -66.80 55.22
CA SER A 72 56.93 -67.36 55.47
C SER A 72 57.54 -66.72 56.72
N THR A 73 57.86 -67.59 57.68
CA THR A 73 58.66 -67.42 58.90
C THR A 73 60.03 -66.78 58.65
N THR A 74 60.06 -65.57 58.09
CA THR A 74 61.24 -64.73 57.82
C THR A 74 60.96 -63.24 58.05
N ALA A 75 59.96 -62.90 58.87
CA ALA A 75 60.11 -61.70 59.67
C ALA A 75 61.19 -62.02 60.72
N PRO A 76 62.36 -61.35 60.73
CA PRO A 76 63.23 -61.44 61.88
C PRO A 76 62.40 -61.07 63.11
N PRO A 77 62.59 -61.73 64.27
CA PRO A 77 61.98 -61.23 65.49
C PRO A 77 62.31 -59.75 65.57
N LEU A 78 61.32 -58.89 65.87
CA LEU A 78 61.54 -57.49 66.22
C LEU A 78 62.78 -57.47 67.10
N SER A 79 63.89 -57.02 66.51
CA SER A 79 65.20 -57.21 67.08
C SER A 79 65.19 -56.45 68.39
N SER A 80 65.19 -57.15 69.51
CA SER A 80 65.42 -56.58 70.83
C SER A 80 66.90 -56.19 71.02
N ARG A 81 67.61 -55.95 69.92
CA ARG A 81 68.89 -55.26 69.91
C ARG A 81 68.58 -53.79 70.16
N ALA A 82 69.12 -53.25 71.23
CA ALA A 82 69.18 -51.80 71.41
C ALA A 82 69.74 -51.21 70.11
N ALA A 83 68.95 -50.40 69.43
CA ALA A 83 69.39 -49.72 68.22
C ALA A 83 70.65 -48.93 68.56
N ASP A 84 71.69 -49.05 67.73
CA ASP A 84 72.86 -48.18 67.87
C ASP A 84 72.39 -46.74 67.71
N ASP A 85 72.86 -45.83 68.56
CA ASP A 85 72.39 -44.43 68.60
C ASP A 85 72.47 -43.74 67.21
N GLU A 86 73.43 -44.15 66.36
CA GLU A 86 73.57 -43.65 64.99
C GLU A 86 72.44 -44.11 64.04
N GLU A 87 71.90 -45.32 64.23
CA GLU A 87 70.81 -45.87 63.40
C GLU A 87 69.49 -45.19 63.76
N VAL A 88 69.25 -44.95 65.06
CA VAL A 88 68.12 -44.15 65.55
C VAL A 88 68.21 -42.72 65.01
N GLU A 89 69.38 -42.07 65.07
CA GLU A 89 69.55 -40.71 64.57
C GLU A 89 69.32 -40.61 63.04
N LYS A 90 69.73 -41.64 62.29
CA LYS A 90 69.52 -41.70 60.84
C LYS A 90 68.04 -41.90 60.49
N GLU A 91 67.33 -42.76 61.20
CA GLU A 91 65.88 -42.94 61.02
C GLU A 91 65.11 -41.69 61.43
N LEU A 92 65.53 -41.02 62.50
CA LEU A 92 64.91 -39.78 62.96
C LEU A 92 65.08 -38.66 61.92
N LYS A 93 66.27 -38.51 61.32
CA LYS A 93 66.51 -37.59 60.19
C LYS A 93 65.70 -37.97 58.95
N ALA A 94 65.53 -39.27 58.65
CA ALA A 94 64.70 -39.72 57.53
C ALA A 94 63.21 -39.43 57.75
N LEU A 95 62.71 -39.63 58.98
CA LEU A 95 61.34 -39.31 59.38
C LEU A 95 61.08 -37.81 59.40
N GLU A 96 62.05 -36.99 59.83
CA GLU A 96 61.97 -35.53 59.76
C GLU A 96 61.90 -35.06 58.30
N PHE A 97 62.76 -35.60 57.42
CA PHE A 97 62.72 -35.31 55.99
C PHE A 97 61.37 -35.70 55.35
N GLN A 98 60.85 -36.88 55.67
CA GLN A 98 59.53 -37.31 55.21
C GLN A 98 58.41 -36.41 55.75
N ASN A 99 58.48 -35.98 57.02
CA ASN A 99 57.53 -35.03 57.59
C ASN A 99 57.58 -33.67 56.87
N GLU A 100 58.77 -33.18 56.51
CA GLU A 100 58.91 -31.95 55.74
C GLU A 100 58.31 -32.08 54.34
N VAL A 101 58.56 -33.20 53.65
CA VAL A 101 57.99 -33.47 52.33
C VAL A 101 56.46 -33.52 52.41
N LEU A 102 55.91 -34.26 53.39
CA LEU A 102 54.47 -34.32 53.63
C LEU A 102 53.87 -32.95 53.94
N ARG A 103 54.54 -32.12 54.75
CA ARG A 103 54.08 -30.75 55.03
C ARG A 103 54.08 -29.88 53.77
N ARG A 104 55.08 -30.02 52.90
CA ARG A 104 55.12 -29.31 51.59
C ARG A 104 53.98 -29.79 50.68
N ASP A 105 53.73 -31.08 50.61
CA ASP A 105 52.67 -31.65 49.76
C ASP A 105 51.27 -31.29 50.26
N ILE A 106 51.03 -31.31 51.57
CA ILE A 106 49.79 -30.83 52.18
C ILE A 106 49.55 -29.35 51.84
N SER A 107 50.59 -28.52 51.95
CA SER A 107 50.51 -27.10 51.61
C SER A 107 50.20 -26.88 50.13
N ARG A 108 50.82 -27.66 49.24
CA ARG A 108 50.59 -27.63 47.79
C ARG A 108 49.16 -28.05 47.44
N LEU A 109 48.66 -29.13 48.03
CA LEU A 109 47.28 -29.61 47.82
C LEU A 109 46.24 -28.61 48.33
N SER A 110 46.49 -27.98 49.49
CA SER A 110 45.64 -26.92 50.01
C SER A 110 45.55 -25.73 49.04
N ARG A 111 46.69 -25.31 48.49
CA ARG A 111 46.73 -24.25 47.47
C ARG A 111 45.95 -24.65 46.21
N LEU A 112 46.18 -25.85 45.69
CA LEU A 112 45.50 -26.34 44.48
C LEU A 112 43.97 -26.45 44.69
N LYS A 113 43.53 -26.90 45.87
CA LYS A 113 42.11 -26.89 46.27
C LYS A 113 41.52 -25.48 46.28
N SER A 114 42.25 -24.51 46.82
CA SER A 114 41.79 -23.11 46.85
C SER A 114 41.68 -22.50 45.45
N GLU A 115 42.65 -22.77 44.57
CA GLU A 115 42.66 -22.31 43.19
C GLU A 115 41.53 -22.96 42.37
N HIS A 116 41.28 -24.26 42.56
CA HIS A 116 40.15 -24.94 41.92
C HIS A 116 38.80 -24.41 42.40
N GLN A 117 38.63 -24.16 43.70
CA GLN A 117 37.40 -23.56 44.23
C GLN A 117 37.16 -22.16 43.68
N ALA A 118 38.20 -21.35 43.51
CA ALA A 118 38.10 -20.04 42.88
C ALA A 118 37.65 -20.14 41.41
N LYS A 119 38.25 -21.06 40.63
CA LYS A 119 37.87 -21.30 39.22
C LYS A 119 36.42 -21.77 39.05
N VAL A 120 35.97 -22.70 39.89
CA VAL A 120 34.57 -23.17 39.85
C VAL A 120 33.60 -22.02 40.14
N LYS A 121 33.91 -21.17 41.13
CA LYS A 121 33.07 -19.99 41.43
C LYS A 121 32.98 -19.04 40.23
N THR A 122 34.10 -18.73 39.58
CA THR A 122 34.09 -17.86 38.39
C THR A 122 33.33 -18.47 37.22
N GLU A 123 33.46 -19.77 36.98
CA GLU A 123 32.75 -20.46 35.89
C GLU A 123 31.25 -20.54 36.16
N THR A 124 30.84 -20.80 37.40
CA THR A 124 29.42 -20.76 37.79
C THR A 124 28.82 -19.37 37.64
N ALA A 125 29.54 -18.31 38.04
CA ALA A 125 29.08 -16.94 37.88
C ALA A 125 28.90 -16.56 36.39
N TYR A 126 29.88 -16.94 35.54
CA TYR A 126 29.79 -16.71 34.10
C TYR A 126 28.62 -17.46 33.46
N GLN A 127 28.38 -18.72 33.84
CA GLN A 127 27.23 -19.49 33.34
C GLN A 127 25.89 -18.86 33.75
N THR A 128 25.79 -18.36 34.99
CA THR A 128 24.57 -17.65 35.43
C THR A 128 24.34 -16.35 34.68
N GLU A 129 25.39 -15.58 34.42
CA GLU A 129 25.31 -14.34 33.64
C GLU A 129 24.90 -14.63 32.18
N LEU A 130 25.47 -15.67 31.57
CA LEU A 130 25.11 -16.09 30.21
C LEU A 130 23.64 -16.50 30.09
N LEU A 131 23.12 -17.23 31.08
CA LEU A 131 21.71 -17.62 31.14
C LEU A 131 20.79 -16.40 31.30
N GLN A 132 21.14 -15.47 32.20
CA GLN A 132 20.37 -14.23 32.39
C GLN A 132 20.36 -13.36 31.13
N ASN A 133 21.50 -13.23 30.46
CA ASN A 133 21.61 -12.44 29.23
C ASN A 133 20.79 -13.09 28.08
N ARG A 134 20.81 -14.43 27.99
CA ARG A 134 19.97 -15.17 27.05
C ARG A 134 18.48 -14.97 27.32
N GLU A 135 18.05 -15.03 28.57
CA GLU A 135 16.64 -14.77 28.94
C GLU A 135 16.23 -13.33 28.62
N HIS A 136 17.09 -12.35 28.93
CA HIS A 136 16.85 -10.95 28.62
C HIS A 136 16.69 -10.75 27.11
N LEU A 137 17.59 -11.31 26.32
CA LEU A 137 17.53 -11.25 24.86
C LEU A 137 16.25 -11.91 24.32
N GLN A 138 15.85 -13.07 24.86
CA GLN A 138 14.62 -13.74 24.46
C GLN A 138 13.37 -12.93 24.79
N ARG A 139 13.32 -12.28 25.96
CA ARG A 139 12.22 -11.36 26.34
C ARG A 139 12.19 -10.13 25.44
N SER A 140 13.35 -9.56 25.11
CA SER A 140 13.46 -8.43 24.18
C SER A 140 12.91 -8.79 22.80
N TYR A 141 13.31 -9.94 22.24
CA TYR A 141 12.79 -10.41 20.95
C TYR A 141 11.28 -10.69 20.98
N ALA A 142 10.76 -11.25 22.08
CA ALA A 142 9.32 -11.45 22.23
C ALA A 142 8.58 -10.11 22.25
N SER A 143 9.08 -9.12 23.01
CA SER A 143 8.50 -7.78 23.05
C SER A 143 8.55 -7.08 21.69
N GLU A 144 9.67 -7.14 20.96
CA GLU A 144 9.78 -6.56 19.62
C GLU A 144 8.84 -7.24 18.63
N ARG A 145 8.67 -8.56 18.74
CA ARG A 145 7.71 -9.30 17.91
C ARG A 145 6.27 -8.83 18.18
N ASP A 146 5.89 -8.69 19.45
CA ASP A 146 4.55 -8.25 19.82
C ASP A 146 4.30 -6.79 19.39
N GLN A 147 5.31 -5.92 19.53
CA GLN A 147 5.25 -4.54 19.03
C GLN A 147 5.11 -4.48 17.50
N ASN A 148 5.87 -5.29 16.77
CA ASN A 148 5.77 -5.37 15.32
C ASN A 148 4.42 -5.94 14.87
N ALA A 149 3.87 -6.94 15.58
CA ALA A 149 2.54 -7.47 15.30
C ALA A 149 1.46 -6.39 15.50
N ALA A 150 1.51 -5.65 16.62
CA ALA A 150 0.60 -4.53 16.86
C ALA A 150 0.72 -3.43 15.79
N ALA A 151 1.94 -3.07 15.38
CA ALA A 151 2.15 -2.09 14.33
C ALA A 151 1.61 -2.56 12.96
N ILE A 152 1.69 -3.86 12.66
CA ILE A 152 1.09 -4.45 11.45
C ILE A 152 -0.43 -4.38 11.51
N ASP A 153 -1.03 -4.74 12.65
CA ASP A 153 -2.49 -4.68 12.84
C ASP A 153 -3.01 -3.25 12.72
N ASP A 154 -2.28 -2.26 13.27
CA ASP A 154 -2.59 -0.84 13.14
C ASP A 154 -2.50 -0.37 11.68
N LEU A 155 -1.47 -0.79 10.95
CA LEU A 155 -1.35 -0.49 9.52
C LEU A 155 -2.48 -1.13 8.72
N GLU A 156 -2.83 -2.38 8.99
CA GLU A 156 -3.94 -3.08 8.33
C GLU A 156 -5.28 -2.38 8.60
N SER A 157 -5.52 -1.96 9.84
CA SER A 157 -6.69 -1.19 10.24
C SER A 157 -6.75 0.15 9.48
N ASN A 158 -5.64 0.88 9.42
CA ASN A 158 -5.54 2.15 8.70
C ASN A 158 -5.75 2.00 7.19
N PHE A 159 -5.22 0.92 6.58
CA PHE A 159 -5.45 0.62 5.17
C PHE A 159 -6.91 0.26 4.89
N ARG A 160 -7.53 -0.54 5.76
CA ARG A 160 -8.97 -0.87 5.64
C ARG A 160 -9.85 0.37 5.81
N ALA A 161 -9.53 1.24 6.77
CA ALA A 161 -10.23 2.51 6.96
C ALA A 161 -10.10 3.40 5.71
N SER A 162 -8.88 3.53 5.17
CA SER A 162 -8.63 4.31 3.95
C SER A 162 -9.36 3.74 2.72
N LEU A 163 -9.40 2.40 2.58
CA LEU A 163 -10.17 1.72 1.54
C LEU A 163 -11.68 1.93 1.73
N SER A 164 -12.18 1.87 2.97
CA SER A 164 -13.58 2.15 3.29
C SER A 164 -13.96 3.60 3.00
N ASP A 165 -13.07 4.55 3.28
CA ASP A 165 -13.28 5.97 2.97
C ASP A 165 -13.29 6.22 1.46
N LEU A 166 -12.39 5.57 0.72
CA LEU A 166 -12.40 5.58 -0.75
C LEU A 166 -13.69 4.95 -1.32
N GLN A 167 -14.14 3.83 -0.75
CA GLN A 167 -15.40 3.19 -1.12
C GLN A 167 -16.62 4.06 -0.79
N GLY A 168 -16.61 4.74 0.36
CA GLY A 168 -17.63 5.71 0.75
C GLY A 168 -17.64 6.93 -0.18
N ALA A 169 -16.46 7.37 -0.64
CA ALA A 169 -16.34 8.43 -1.64
C ALA A 169 -16.89 7.98 -3.02
N THR A 170 -16.72 6.72 -3.41
CA THR A 170 -17.43 6.17 -4.59
C THR A 170 -18.95 6.12 -4.40
N GLY A 171 -19.47 5.87 -3.19
CA GLY A 171 -20.91 5.95 -2.92
C GLY A 171 -21.48 7.38 -3.04
N LYS A 172 -20.72 8.40 -2.62
CA LYS A 172 -21.07 9.81 -2.88
C LYS A 172 -21.08 10.14 -4.38
N LEU A 173 -20.24 9.46 -5.15
CA LEU A 173 -20.17 9.54 -6.62
C LEU A 173 -21.40 8.95 -7.32
N ASP A 174 -22.10 8.00 -6.70
CA ASP A 174 -23.38 7.51 -7.24
C ASP A 174 -24.52 8.51 -7.01
N PHE A 175 -24.47 9.27 -5.91
CA PHE A 175 -25.36 10.41 -5.70
C PHE A 175 -25.12 11.50 -6.76
N THR A 176 -23.86 11.81 -7.10
CA THR A 176 -23.57 12.77 -8.18
C THR A 176 -23.98 12.24 -9.55
N MET A 177 -23.98 10.92 -9.79
CA MET A 177 -24.51 10.32 -11.02
C MET A 177 -26.03 10.55 -11.18
N SER A 178 -26.79 10.44 -10.09
CA SER A 178 -28.22 10.76 -10.11
C SER A 178 -28.45 12.24 -10.43
N ALA A 179 -27.67 13.13 -9.81
CA ALA A 179 -27.73 14.58 -10.09
C ALA A 179 -27.33 14.90 -11.53
N MET A 180 -26.26 14.27 -12.05
CA MET A 180 -25.82 14.38 -13.44
C MET A 180 -26.91 13.91 -14.40
N SER A 181 -27.61 12.82 -14.09
CA SER A 181 -28.72 12.32 -14.90
C SER A 181 -29.92 13.27 -14.93
N GLU A 182 -30.18 14.00 -13.84
CA GLU A 182 -31.22 15.04 -13.84
C GLU A 182 -30.79 16.27 -14.64
N ILE A 183 -29.51 16.65 -14.55
CA ILE A 183 -28.93 17.76 -15.32
C ILE A 183 -29.00 17.45 -16.81
N THR A 184 -28.56 16.27 -17.26
CA THR A 184 -28.63 15.88 -18.68
C THR A 184 -30.07 15.86 -19.19
N ARG A 185 -31.02 15.38 -18.38
CA ARG A 185 -32.44 15.41 -18.75
C ARG A 185 -33.00 16.83 -18.88
N ASN A 186 -32.50 17.76 -18.07
CA ASN A 186 -32.86 19.18 -18.19
C ASN A 186 -32.22 19.82 -19.43
N ASP A 187 -30.99 19.44 -19.76
CA ASP A 187 -30.29 19.88 -20.95
C ASP A 187 -30.97 19.36 -22.23
N ASP A 188 -31.46 18.11 -22.25
CA ASP A 188 -32.29 17.58 -23.34
C ASP A 188 -33.57 18.40 -23.55
N ARG A 189 -34.22 18.83 -22.46
CA ARG A 189 -35.39 19.71 -22.52
C ARG A 189 -35.04 21.09 -23.07
N LEU A 190 -33.87 21.63 -22.73
CA LEU A 190 -33.39 22.90 -23.28
C LEU A 190 -33.07 22.76 -24.77
N LEU A 191 -32.41 21.69 -25.19
CA LEU A 191 -32.13 21.39 -26.60
C LEU A 191 -33.41 21.24 -27.41
N ALA A 192 -34.43 20.55 -26.88
CA ALA A 192 -35.73 20.44 -27.54
C ALA A 192 -36.41 21.82 -27.72
N ARG A 193 -36.31 22.71 -26.71
CA ARG A 193 -36.81 24.10 -26.81
C ARG A 193 -36.02 24.91 -27.84
N LEU A 194 -34.70 24.73 -27.89
CA LEU A 194 -33.84 25.38 -28.88
C LEU A 194 -34.16 24.95 -30.30
N GLN A 195 -34.37 23.65 -30.50
CA GLN A 195 -34.79 23.13 -31.79
C GLN A 195 -36.11 23.76 -32.25
N SER A 196 -37.10 23.88 -31.37
CA SER A 196 -38.35 24.59 -31.67
C SER A 196 -38.11 26.06 -32.04
N THR A 197 -37.25 26.77 -31.31
CA THR A 197 -36.97 28.19 -31.60
C THR A 197 -36.21 28.36 -32.91
N ILE A 198 -35.32 27.44 -33.25
CA ILE A 198 -34.62 27.42 -34.55
C ILE A 198 -35.61 27.16 -35.68
N SER A 199 -36.53 26.21 -35.52
CA SER A 199 -37.59 25.96 -36.51
C SER A 199 -38.46 27.20 -36.73
N ASP A 200 -38.86 27.90 -35.68
CA ASP A 200 -39.62 29.16 -35.79
C ASP A 200 -38.84 30.26 -36.52
N ILE A 201 -37.52 30.32 -36.32
CA ILE A 201 -36.62 31.25 -36.99
C ILE A 201 -36.53 30.95 -38.50
N LEU A 202 -36.36 29.67 -38.85
CA LEU A 202 -36.27 29.24 -40.25
C LEU A 202 -37.58 29.54 -41.00
N LEU A 203 -38.73 29.21 -40.40
CA LEU A 203 -40.05 29.50 -40.98
C LEU A 203 -40.33 31.01 -41.10
N ALA A 204 -39.83 31.84 -40.19
CA ALA A 204 -39.97 33.29 -40.28
C ALA A 204 -39.06 33.94 -41.34
N SER A 205 -38.01 33.24 -41.77
CA SER A 205 -37.07 33.71 -42.80
C SER A 205 -37.56 33.47 -44.23
N GLU A 206 -38.49 32.54 -44.44
CA GLU A 206 -39.00 32.16 -45.78
C GLU A 206 -40.05 33.12 -46.35
N ARG A 207 -40.56 34.08 -45.56
CA ARG A 207 -41.45 35.12 -46.08
C ARG A 207 -40.63 36.21 -46.76
N ASP A 208 -40.35 35.99 -48.04
CA ASP A 208 -39.55 36.90 -48.85
C ASP A 208 -40.27 38.24 -49.05
N GLY A 209 -39.65 39.31 -48.59
CA GLY A 209 -40.18 40.67 -48.74
C GLY A 209 -40.11 41.15 -50.19
N ASP A 210 -39.19 40.58 -50.98
CA ASP A 210 -38.95 40.99 -52.37
C ASP A 210 -40.13 40.67 -53.30
N GLU A 211 -40.82 39.54 -53.10
CA GLU A 211 -42.03 39.20 -53.86
C GLU A 211 -43.16 40.21 -53.61
N VAL A 212 -43.33 40.63 -52.34
CA VAL A 212 -44.36 41.61 -51.95
C VAL A 212 -44.02 42.99 -52.49
N ILE A 213 -42.74 43.38 -52.48
CA ILE A 213 -42.28 44.65 -53.06
C ILE A 213 -42.52 44.66 -54.58
N SER A 214 -42.16 43.58 -55.28
CA SER A 214 -42.37 43.46 -56.73
C SER A 214 -43.85 43.54 -57.11
N ALA A 215 -44.72 42.86 -56.38
CA ALA A 215 -46.16 42.93 -56.62
C ALA A 215 -46.72 44.33 -56.32
N ALA A 216 -46.27 44.96 -55.23
CA ALA A 216 -46.69 46.32 -54.87
C ALA A 216 -46.25 47.36 -55.91
N THR A 217 -45.05 47.21 -56.51
CA THR A 217 -44.60 48.07 -57.61
C THR A 217 -45.45 47.90 -58.85
N GLU A 218 -45.79 46.66 -59.23
CA GLU A 218 -46.64 46.38 -60.39
C GLU A 218 -48.05 46.95 -60.19
N TYR A 219 -48.63 46.81 -59.01
CA TYR A 219 -49.94 47.39 -58.70
C TYR A 219 -49.92 48.91 -58.64
N ALA A 220 -48.84 49.54 -58.16
CA ALA A 220 -48.69 50.99 -58.17
C ALA A 220 -48.59 51.53 -59.60
N GLU A 221 -47.87 50.86 -60.49
CA GLU A 221 -47.80 51.21 -61.91
C GLU A 221 -49.17 51.05 -62.60
N MET A 222 -49.87 49.95 -62.33
CA MET A 222 -51.22 49.73 -62.87
C MET A 222 -52.20 50.79 -62.37
N LEU A 223 -52.13 51.15 -61.09
CA LEU A 223 -52.96 52.21 -60.51
C LEU A 223 -52.67 53.57 -61.16
N ALA A 224 -51.40 53.90 -61.39
CA ALA A 224 -51.01 55.13 -62.09
C ALA A 224 -51.63 55.20 -63.50
N THR A 225 -51.57 54.11 -64.27
CA THR A 225 -52.15 54.07 -65.62
C THR A 225 -53.69 54.20 -65.61
N LEU A 226 -54.36 53.60 -64.63
CA LEU A 226 -55.81 53.71 -64.49
C LEU A 226 -56.23 55.11 -64.05
N GLU A 227 -55.51 55.72 -63.09
CA GLU A 227 -55.76 57.08 -62.66
C GLU A 227 -55.52 58.08 -63.79
N GLU A 228 -54.44 57.92 -64.56
CA GLU A 228 -54.15 58.72 -65.75
C GLU A 228 -55.32 58.65 -66.74
N GLN A 229 -55.81 57.43 -67.06
CA GLN A 229 -56.95 57.25 -67.97
C GLN A 229 -58.23 57.90 -67.42
N ILE A 230 -58.50 57.78 -66.12
CA ILE A 230 -59.67 58.41 -65.48
C ILE A 230 -59.58 59.93 -65.54
N ILE A 231 -58.39 60.50 -65.28
CA ILE A 231 -58.19 61.95 -65.33
C ILE A 231 -58.29 62.44 -66.77
N LYS A 232 -57.63 61.78 -67.74
CA LYS A 232 -57.72 62.13 -69.17
C LYS A 232 -59.16 62.07 -69.68
N THR A 233 -59.88 60.98 -69.41
CA THR A 233 -61.30 60.87 -69.83
C THR A 233 -62.20 61.91 -69.17
N ARG A 234 -61.91 62.33 -67.93
CA ARG A 234 -62.61 63.44 -67.28
C ARG A 234 -62.29 64.78 -67.91
N VAL A 235 -61.02 65.06 -68.19
CA VAL A 235 -60.56 66.29 -68.85
C VAL A 235 -61.17 66.40 -70.24
N ASP A 236 -61.08 65.33 -71.04
CA ASP A 236 -61.68 65.23 -72.38
C ASP A 236 -63.19 65.45 -72.34
N ARG A 237 -63.87 64.82 -71.38
CA ARG A 237 -65.31 65.00 -71.20
C ARG A 237 -65.65 66.44 -70.83
N THR A 238 -64.95 67.07 -69.89
CA THR A 238 -65.19 68.47 -69.52
C THR A 238 -64.89 69.43 -70.66
N PHE A 239 -63.85 69.14 -71.46
CA PHE A 239 -63.51 69.92 -72.65
C PHE A 239 -64.61 69.80 -73.71
N LEU A 240 -65.09 68.58 -74.00
CA LEU A 240 -66.19 68.35 -74.94
C LEU A 240 -67.51 68.95 -74.46
N GLU A 241 -67.84 68.82 -73.17
CA GLU A 241 -69.02 69.45 -72.57
C GLU A 241 -68.95 70.99 -72.68
N TYR A 242 -67.76 71.58 -72.54
CA TYR A 242 -67.55 73.01 -72.71
C TYR A 242 -67.63 73.47 -74.17
N VAL A 243 -67.06 72.69 -75.11
CA VAL A 243 -67.08 72.99 -76.56
C VAL A 243 -68.48 72.79 -77.18
N CYS A 244 -69.28 71.85 -76.67
CA CYS A 244 -70.61 71.56 -77.20
C CYS A 244 -71.75 72.42 -76.62
N ASP A 245 -71.53 73.12 -75.50
CA ASP A 245 -72.53 74.02 -74.88
C ASP A 245 -72.58 75.39 -75.59
N GLU A 246 -73.26 75.45 -76.74
CA GLU A 246 -73.50 76.68 -77.53
C GLU A 246 -74.19 77.82 -76.75
N GLU A 247 -74.95 77.51 -75.70
CA GLU A 247 -75.64 78.52 -74.88
C GLU A 247 -74.69 79.29 -73.93
N LYS A 248 -73.58 78.68 -73.48
CA LYS A 248 -72.59 79.35 -72.61
C LYS A 248 -71.60 80.21 -73.39
N HIS A 249 -71.45 79.99 -74.69
CA HIS A 249 -70.58 80.78 -75.56
C HIS A 249 -71.03 82.24 -75.74
N ARG A 250 -72.30 82.57 -75.44
CA ARG A 250 -72.84 83.93 -75.58
C ARG A 250 -72.61 84.85 -74.37
N GLU A 251 -72.23 84.31 -73.21
CA GLU A 251 -72.06 85.10 -71.98
C GLU A 251 -70.60 85.43 -71.63
N MET A 252 -69.60 84.96 -72.38
CA MET A 252 -68.19 85.23 -72.09
C MET A 252 -67.50 86.07 -73.17
N GLU A 253 -67.81 87.37 -73.19
CA GLU A 253 -66.89 88.39 -73.70
C GLU A 253 -65.64 88.41 -72.81
N GLY A 254 -64.58 87.71 -73.25
CA GLY A 254 -63.32 87.58 -72.52
C GLY A 254 -62.91 86.15 -72.16
N ALA A 255 -63.47 85.13 -72.82
CA ALA A 255 -63.13 83.73 -72.57
C ALA A 255 -61.64 83.41 -72.83
N PRO A 256 -61.00 82.57 -71.97
CA PRO A 256 -59.59 82.25 -72.08
C PRO A 256 -59.35 81.38 -73.32
N TYR A 257 -58.47 81.85 -74.19
CA TYR A 257 -57.88 81.02 -75.23
C TYR A 257 -56.99 80.01 -74.51
N ILE A 258 -57.48 78.78 -74.30
CA ILE A 258 -56.62 77.68 -73.86
C ILE A 258 -55.70 77.38 -75.04
N ASP A 259 -54.41 77.69 -74.88
CA ASP A 259 -53.41 77.37 -75.88
C ASP A 259 -53.33 75.84 -76.02
N ARG A 260 -53.29 75.36 -77.27
CA ARG A 260 -53.21 73.92 -77.52
C ARG A 260 -51.92 73.33 -76.95
N GLU A 261 -50.85 74.12 -76.96
CA GLU A 261 -49.57 73.74 -76.38
C GLU A 261 -49.68 73.55 -74.86
N GLU A 262 -50.34 74.47 -74.15
CA GLU A 262 -50.57 74.36 -72.70
C GLU A 262 -51.50 73.18 -72.35
N PHE A 263 -52.48 72.86 -73.19
CA PHE A 263 -53.37 71.71 -72.99
C PHE A 263 -52.65 70.37 -73.23
N ASP A 264 -51.81 70.29 -74.26
CA ASP A 264 -50.99 69.11 -74.53
C ASP A 264 -49.95 68.90 -73.43
N GLU A 265 -49.36 69.97 -72.89
CA GLU A 265 -48.49 69.92 -71.70
C GLU A 265 -49.25 69.41 -70.47
N LEU A 266 -50.47 69.90 -70.22
CA LEU A 266 -51.30 69.44 -69.10
C LEU A 266 -51.62 67.93 -69.20
N ILE A 267 -51.88 67.40 -70.40
CA ILE A 267 -52.14 65.97 -70.61
C ILE A 267 -50.91 65.10 -70.28
N VAL A 268 -49.70 65.63 -70.51
CA VAL A 268 -48.45 64.96 -70.14
C VAL A 268 -48.24 65.03 -68.61
N GLU A 269 -48.49 66.18 -68.00
CA GLU A 269 -48.37 66.37 -66.54
C GLU A 269 -49.36 65.48 -65.77
N VAL A 270 -50.54 65.20 -66.33
CA VAL A 270 -51.51 64.25 -65.74
C VAL A 270 -50.91 62.86 -65.51
N ALA A 271 -50.05 62.38 -66.42
CA ALA A 271 -49.38 61.09 -66.26
C ALA A 271 -48.36 61.13 -65.11
N GLU A 272 -47.63 62.24 -64.96
CA GLU A 272 -46.67 62.43 -63.88
C GLU A 272 -47.36 62.55 -62.51
N VAL A 273 -48.47 63.29 -62.43
CA VAL A 273 -49.26 63.46 -61.21
C VAL A 273 -49.94 62.15 -60.79
N ALA A 274 -50.51 61.39 -61.74
CA ALA A 274 -51.08 60.08 -61.47
C ALA A 274 -50.01 59.08 -60.98
N GLY A 275 -48.82 59.11 -61.59
CA GLY A 275 -47.66 58.33 -61.15
C GLY A 275 -47.20 58.68 -59.74
N MET A 276 -47.14 59.98 -59.42
CA MET A 276 -46.78 60.46 -58.08
C MET A 276 -47.80 60.03 -57.03
N ARG A 277 -49.09 60.18 -57.32
CA ARG A 277 -50.17 59.79 -56.42
C ARG A 277 -50.22 58.29 -56.16
N ALA A 278 -49.97 57.46 -57.17
CA ALA A 278 -49.90 56.01 -56.98
C ALA A 278 -48.68 55.59 -56.15
N LYS A 279 -47.55 56.29 -56.30
CA LYS A 279 -46.35 56.05 -55.48
C LYS A 279 -46.56 56.47 -54.03
N GLU A 280 -47.02 57.69 -53.78
CA GLU A 280 -47.24 58.22 -52.43
C GLU A 280 -48.44 57.56 -51.73
N GLY A 281 -49.48 57.22 -52.48
CA GLY A 281 -50.73 56.66 -51.93
C GLY A 281 -50.69 55.15 -51.66
N LEU A 282 -49.88 54.40 -52.41
CA LEU A 282 -49.84 52.93 -52.33
C LEU A 282 -48.42 52.41 -52.02
N LEU A 283 -47.44 52.78 -52.84
CA LEU A 283 -46.11 52.16 -52.79
C LEU A 283 -45.33 52.55 -51.53
N GLU A 284 -45.26 53.83 -51.22
CA GLU A 284 -44.52 54.37 -50.08
C GLU A 284 -45.03 53.83 -48.73
N PRO A 285 -46.34 53.83 -48.40
CA PRO A 285 -46.83 53.25 -47.15
C PRO A 285 -46.59 51.74 -47.06
N ILE A 286 -46.62 51.00 -48.18
CA ILE A 286 -46.28 49.57 -48.20
C ILE A 286 -44.78 49.38 -47.88
N LEU A 287 -43.90 50.18 -48.50
CA LEU A 287 -42.47 50.13 -48.24
C LEU A 287 -42.13 50.51 -46.79
N GLU A 288 -42.74 51.56 -46.25
CA GLU A 288 -42.56 51.96 -44.84
C GLU A 288 -42.99 50.85 -43.88
N HIS A 289 -44.15 50.22 -44.14
CA HIS A 289 -44.63 49.11 -43.34
C HIS A 289 -43.68 47.91 -43.41
N LEU A 290 -43.19 47.54 -44.60
CA LEU A 290 -42.24 46.45 -44.79
C LEU A 290 -40.90 46.72 -44.13
N VAL A 291 -40.41 47.96 -44.15
CA VAL A 291 -39.17 48.37 -43.46
C VAL A 291 -39.35 48.33 -41.94
N ALA A 292 -40.48 48.81 -41.42
CA ALA A 292 -40.80 48.75 -40.00
C ALA A 292 -40.93 47.29 -39.51
N GLU A 293 -41.64 46.46 -40.26
CA GLU A 293 -41.79 45.04 -39.98
C GLU A 293 -40.45 44.29 -40.08
N GLY A 294 -39.62 44.61 -41.07
CA GLY A 294 -38.30 44.05 -41.25
C GLY A 294 -37.31 44.46 -40.15
N LYS A 295 -37.42 45.67 -39.59
CA LYS A 295 -36.66 46.10 -38.40
C LYS A 295 -37.13 45.36 -37.14
N GLY A 296 -38.45 45.21 -36.94
CA GLY A 296 -39.04 44.45 -35.84
C GLY A 296 -38.64 42.97 -35.87
N ARG A 297 -38.68 42.33 -37.05
CA ARG A 297 -38.22 40.95 -37.24
C ARG A 297 -36.73 40.81 -36.96
N ARG A 298 -35.87 41.69 -37.50
CA ARG A 298 -34.42 41.63 -37.25
C ARG A 298 -34.08 41.81 -35.76
N GLY A 299 -34.76 42.70 -35.06
CA GLY A 299 -34.60 42.87 -33.61
C GLY A 299 -35.02 41.61 -32.83
N SER A 300 -36.19 41.04 -33.15
CA SER A 300 -36.67 39.79 -32.55
C SER A 300 -35.75 38.60 -32.85
N MET A 301 -35.25 38.51 -34.09
CA MET A 301 -34.30 37.49 -34.54
C MET A 301 -32.97 37.59 -33.78
N ALA A 302 -32.41 38.79 -33.65
CA ALA A 302 -31.17 39.02 -32.92
C ALA A 302 -31.29 38.57 -31.45
N VAL A 303 -32.42 38.88 -30.80
CA VAL A 303 -32.69 38.43 -29.41
C VAL A 303 -32.79 36.90 -29.33
N ARG A 304 -33.49 36.25 -30.28
CA ARG A 304 -33.60 34.78 -30.30
C ARG A 304 -32.25 34.10 -30.60
N CYS A 305 -31.45 34.63 -31.53
CA CYS A 305 -30.10 34.13 -31.81
C CYS A 305 -29.17 34.33 -30.61
N ALA A 306 -29.25 35.46 -29.91
CA ALA A 306 -28.51 35.70 -28.69
C ALA A 306 -28.91 34.71 -27.58
N TYR A 307 -30.21 34.41 -27.44
CA TYR A 307 -30.70 33.38 -26.53
C TYR A 307 -30.11 32.00 -26.89
N ILE A 308 -30.15 31.59 -28.16
CA ILE A 308 -29.58 30.33 -28.63
C ILE A 308 -28.08 30.25 -28.30
N LEU A 309 -27.30 31.28 -28.67
CA LEU A 309 -25.86 31.33 -28.39
C LEU A 309 -25.56 31.24 -26.89
N ASN A 310 -26.29 31.98 -26.06
CA ASN A 310 -26.08 31.97 -24.62
C ASN A 310 -26.42 30.59 -24.02
N THR A 311 -27.53 29.97 -24.44
CA THR A 311 -27.87 28.61 -24.00
C THR A 311 -26.86 27.56 -24.45
N LEU A 312 -26.34 27.65 -25.68
CA LEU A 312 -25.29 26.75 -26.16
C LEU A 312 -23.98 26.94 -25.37
N SER A 313 -23.63 28.18 -25.02
CA SER A 313 -22.46 28.46 -24.16
C SER A 313 -22.62 27.86 -22.76
N ILE A 314 -23.83 27.91 -22.19
CA ILE A 314 -24.11 27.30 -20.88
C ILE A 314 -24.01 25.78 -20.96
N LEU A 315 -24.57 25.17 -22.03
CA LEU A 315 -24.49 23.73 -22.26
C LEU A 315 -23.04 23.26 -22.48
N ASP A 316 -22.22 24.01 -23.23
CA ASP A 316 -20.79 23.71 -23.42
C ASP A 316 -20.00 23.79 -22.11
N ALA A 317 -20.24 24.83 -21.30
CA ALA A 317 -19.60 24.97 -20.00
C ALA A 317 -19.95 23.80 -19.06
N ARG A 318 -21.23 23.41 -18.99
CA ARG A 318 -21.68 22.25 -18.21
C ARG A 318 -21.11 20.94 -18.73
N ASN A 319 -21.03 20.76 -20.05
CA ASN A 319 -20.48 19.55 -20.63
C ASN A 319 -18.99 19.38 -20.27
N ARG A 320 -18.21 20.47 -20.27
CA ARG A 320 -16.82 20.45 -19.79
C ARG A 320 -16.69 20.09 -18.32
N GLU A 321 -17.60 20.60 -17.47
CA GLU A 321 -17.64 20.26 -16.05
C GLU A 321 -17.95 18.77 -15.85
N ALA A 322 -18.94 18.24 -16.58
CA ALA A 322 -19.28 16.82 -16.57
C ALA A 322 -18.10 15.94 -17.04
N GLU A 323 -17.40 16.33 -18.10
CA GLU A 323 -16.19 15.63 -18.56
C GLU A 323 -15.08 15.60 -17.49
N ALA A 324 -14.86 16.72 -16.80
CA ALA A 324 -13.89 16.80 -15.71
C ALA A 324 -14.29 15.89 -14.53
N GLU A 325 -15.58 15.84 -14.18
CA GLU A 325 -16.08 14.97 -13.11
C GLU A 325 -15.97 13.48 -13.50
N ILE A 326 -16.31 13.11 -14.74
CA ILE A 326 -16.17 11.74 -15.26
C ILE A 326 -14.69 11.31 -15.25
N SER A 327 -13.79 12.19 -15.66
CA SER A 327 -12.34 11.92 -15.63
C SER A 327 -11.84 11.71 -14.19
N ASN A 328 -12.27 12.56 -13.25
CA ASN A 328 -11.92 12.42 -11.84
C ASN A 328 -12.47 11.10 -11.25
N ARG A 329 -13.71 10.73 -11.59
CA ARG A 329 -14.31 9.44 -11.21
C ARG A 329 -13.48 8.26 -11.71
N ASN A 330 -13.13 8.26 -13.00
CA ASN A 330 -12.34 7.19 -13.59
C ASN A 330 -10.98 7.06 -12.92
N ASN A 331 -10.32 8.18 -12.59
CA ASN A 331 -9.07 8.18 -11.85
C ASN A 331 -9.23 7.64 -10.42
N MET A 332 -10.27 8.06 -9.70
CA MET A 332 -10.58 7.55 -8.36
C MET A 332 -10.86 6.04 -8.35
N GLN A 333 -11.69 5.55 -9.29
CA GLN A 333 -11.96 4.13 -9.43
C GLN A 333 -10.70 3.34 -9.80
N TYR A 334 -9.86 3.89 -10.67
CA TYR A 334 -8.58 3.29 -11.03
C TYR A 334 -7.63 3.18 -9.83
N VAL A 335 -7.46 4.26 -9.07
CA VAL A 335 -6.61 4.30 -7.88
C VAL A 335 -7.14 3.34 -6.81
N SER A 336 -8.44 3.37 -6.54
CA SER A 336 -9.08 2.47 -5.57
C SER A 336 -8.90 1.00 -5.97
N GLY A 337 -9.12 0.66 -7.25
CA GLY A 337 -8.92 -0.70 -7.75
C GLY A 337 -7.46 -1.14 -7.66
N ARG A 338 -6.51 -0.25 -7.97
CA ARG A 338 -5.07 -0.54 -7.89
C ARG A 338 -4.59 -0.68 -6.44
N MET A 339 -5.10 0.13 -5.51
CA MET A 339 -4.84 -0.01 -4.08
C MET A 339 -5.38 -1.33 -3.54
N GLN A 340 -6.59 -1.73 -3.92
CA GLN A 340 -7.17 -3.01 -3.52
C GLN A 340 -6.30 -4.19 -3.99
N ILE A 341 -5.88 -4.18 -5.26
CA ILE A 341 -5.00 -5.22 -5.82
C ILE A 341 -3.67 -5.28 -5.06
N LEU A 342 -3.03 -4.12 -4.80
CA LEU A 342 -1.76 -4.07 -4.07
C LEU A 342 -1.91 -4.55 -2.62
N PHE A 343 -3.02 -4.21 -1.97
CA PHE A 343 -3.32 -4.69 -0.62
C PHE A 343 -3.52 -6.21 -0.61
N ASP A 344 -4.30 -6.75 -1.54
CA ASP A 344 -4.55 -8.20 -1.62
C ASP A 344 -3.26 -8.99 -1.94
N LEU A 345 -2.40 -8.46 -2.81
CA LEU A 345 -1.07 -9.02 -3.09
C LEU A 345 -0.17 -8.98 -1.85
N SER A 346 -0.09 -7.83 -1.18
CA SER A 346 0.73 -7.66 0.04
C SER A 346 0.26 -8.60 1.15
N MET A 347 -1.05 -8.74 1.34
CA MET A 347 -1.62 -9.65 2.34
C MET A 347 -1.36 -11.11 1.99
N ARG A 348 -1.44 -11.49 0.71
CA ARG A 348 -1.08 -12.85 0.27
C ARG A 348 0.41 -13.14 0.53
N ASP A 349 1.30 -12.25 0.11
CA ASP A 349 2.75 -12.40 0.29
C ASP A 349 3.10 -12.50 1.79
N PHE A 350 2.45 -11.70 2.63
CA PHE A 350 2.62 -11.77 4.08
C PHE A 350 2.17 -13.11 4.66
N HIS A 351 0.98 -13.61 4.27
CA HIS A 351 0.50 -14.91 4.72
C HIS A 351 1.40 -16.06 4.25
N GLU A 352 1.90 -16.01 3.01
CA GLU A 352 2.84 -16.99 2.49
C GLU A 352 4.17 -16.98 3.25
N ALA A 353 4.72 -15.80 3.55
CA ALA A 353 5.93 -15.65 4.35
C ALA A 353 5.74 -16.19 5.79
N MET A 354 4.60 -15.87 6.43
CA MET A 354 4.24 -16.38 7.75
C MET A 354 4.09 -17.90 7.79
N GLN A 355 3.45 -18.49 6.77
CA GLN A 355 3.30 -19.94 6.65
C GLN A 355 4.64 -20.63 6.35
N ALA A 356 5.48 -20.06 5.50
CA ALA A 356 6.83 -20.56 5.23
C ALA A 356 7.68 -20.56 6.51
N HIS A 357 7.59 -19.49 7.30
CA HIS A 357 8.28 -19.44 8.58
C HIS A 357 7.79 -20.52 9.56
N HIS A 358 6.48 -20.75 9.67
CA HIS A 358 5.92 -21.81 10.50
C HIS A 358 6.34 -23.20 10.03
N ARG A 359 6.33 -23.46 8.71
CA ARG A 359 6.82 -24.72 8.16
C ARG A 359 8.29 -24.97 8.47
N ASN A 360 9.13 -23.93 8.42
CA ASN A 360 10.55 -24.00 8.78
C ASN A 360 10.78 -24.28 10.27
N LEU A 361 9.94 -23.74 11.16
CA LEU A 361 10.01 -24.03 12.60
C LEU A 361 9.57 -25.48 12.90
N VAL A 362 8.50 -25.94 12.26
CA VAL A 362 8.00 -27.31 12.43
C VAL A 362 8.97 -28.35 11.85
N SER A 363 9.62 -28.05 10.72
CA SER A 363 10.65 -28.94 10.15
C SER A 363 11.93 -28.98 10.98
N GLN A 364 12.32 -27.88 11.65
CA GLN A 364 13.40 -27.89 12.64
C GLN A 364 13.08 -28.72 13.89
N ALA A 365 11.82 -28.73 14.33
CA ALA A 365 11.40 -29.53 15.49
C ALA A 365 11.35 -31.05 15.20
N LYS A 366 11.32 -31.45 13.92
CA LYS A 366 11.14 -32.85 13.49
C LYS A 366 12.41 -33.52 12.95
N ALA A 367 13.56 -32.85 13.00
CA ALA A 367 14.84 -33.45 12.63
C ALA A 367 15.24 -34.52 13.68
N PRO A 368 15.57 -35.76 13.27
CA PRO A 368 15.96 -36.81 14.20
C PRO A 368 17.27 -36.44 14.92
N PRO A 369 17.46 -36.88 16.19
CA PRO A 369 18.70 -36.64 16.91
C PRO A 369 19.85 -37.33 16.18
N VAL A 370 20.75 -36.53 15.61
CA VAL A 370 22.02 -37.00 15.05
C VAL A 370 22.82 -37.66 16.17
N PRO A 371 23.35 -38.88 15.99
CA PRO A 371 24.08 -39.58 17.03
C PRO A 371 25.31 -38.77 17.47
N GLN A 372 25.40 -38.57 18.79
CA GLN A 372 26.52 -37.93 19.47
C GLN A 372 27.82 -38.68 19.15
N GLN A 373 28.66 -38.10 18.29
CA GLN A 373 30.10 -38.29 18.39
C GLN A 373 30.65 -37.14 19.23
N GLN A 374 31.30 -37.48 20.34
CA GLN A 374 32.09 -36.55 21.14
C GLN A 374 33.33 -36.15 20.34
N PRO A 375 33.57 -34.84 20.17
CA PRO A 375 34.92 -34.33 20.40
C PRO A 375 34.96 -33.06 21.28
N SER A 376 36.19 -32.68 21.56
CA SER A 376 36.72 -31.76 22.58
C SER A 376 36.00 -30.42 22.76
N ALA A 377 35.73 -30.10 24.04
CA ALA A 377 34.90 -29.01 24.52
C ALA A 377 35.66 -27.68 24.65
N MET A 378 35.29 -26.68 23.85
CA MET A 378 34.90 -25.32 24.28
C MET A 378 34.73 -24.39 23.07
N ASP A 379 35.57 -24.52 22.04
CA ASP A 379 35.50 -23.65 20.84
C ASP A 379 34.34 -24.01 19.88
N GLU A 380 33.96 -25.28 19.79
CA GLU A 380 32.83 -25.71 18.95
C GLU A 380 31.46 -25.30 19.52
N LYS A 381 31.34 -25.06 20.83
CA LYS A 381 30.08 -24.60 21.44
C LYS A 381 29.76 -23.15 21.05
N LEU A 382 30.79 -22.31 20.92
CA LEU A 382 30.66 -20.96 20.39
C LEU A 382 30.32 -21.00 18.91
N ALA A 383 31.02 -21.80 18.10
CA ALA A 383 30.73 -21.96 16.67
C ALA A 383 29.32 -22.51 16.41
N TYR A 384 28.82 -23.43 17.24
CA TYR A 384 27.47 -23.98 17.15
C TYR A 384 26.40 -22.96 17.55
N LEU A 385 26.62 -22.19 18.62
CA LEU A 385 25.70 -21.12 19.04
C LEU A 385 25.66 -19.98 18.02
N GLU A 386 26.81 -19.63 17.46
CA GLU A 386 26.94 -18.64 16.40
C GLU A 386 26.21 -19.12 15.12
N SER A 387 26.45 -20.35 14.66
CA SER A 387 25.71 -20.94 13.54
C SER A 387 24.20 -21.00 13.78
N LYS A 388 23.77 -21.18 15.03
CA LYS A 388 22.35 -21.19 15.43
C LYS A 388 21.72 -19.79 15.37
N ILE A 389 22.44 -18.76 15.80
CA ILE A 389 22.01 -17.35 15.68
C ILE A 389 21.91 -16.96 14.19
N TRP A 390 22.91 -17.31 13.37
CA TRP A 390 22.91 -16.99 11.94
C TRP A 390 21.77 -17.68 11.16
N ARG A 391 21.45 -18.94 11.48
CA ARG A 391 20.29 -19.64 10.90
C ARG A 391 18.96 -19.03 11.31
N SER A 392 18.83 -18.52 12.53
CA SER A 392 17.61 -17.82 12.96
C SER A 392 17.37 -16.48 12.22
N MET A 393 18.42 -15.89 11.64
CA MET A 393 18.34 -14.70 10.79
C MET A 393 18.22 -15.02 9.27
N GLY A 394 18.09 -16.30 8.92
CA GLY A 394 17.89 -16.76 7.54
C GLY A 394 19.15 -16.76 6.66
N ILE A 395 20.34 -16.73 7.26
CA ILE A 395 21.62 -16.78 6.53
C ILE A 395 22.11 -18.23 6.57
N ALA A 396 22.05 -18.90 5.41
CA ALA A 396 22.55 -20.27 5.27
C ALA A 396 24.08 -20.25 5.22
N SER A 397 24.68 -20.69 6.32
CA SER A 397 26.13 -20.84 6.53
C SER A 397 26.82 -21.64 5.41
N LEU A 398 27.69 -20.98 4.63
CA LEU A 398 28.86 -21.55 3.94
C LEU A 398 29.97 -20.48 3.91
N ASN A 399 31.05 -20.76 4.64
CA ASN A 399 32.28 -19.97 4.88
C ASN A 399 32.11 -18.55 5.51
N PRO A 400 32.74 -18.30 6.68
CA PRO A 400 32.43 -17.14 7.52
C PRO A 400 32.92 -15.79 6.99
N GLU A 401 33.91 -15.72 6.09
CA GLU A 401 34.50 -14.42 5.70
C GLU A 401 34.04 -13.89 4.33
N GLU A 402 33.93 -14.73 3.29
CA GLU A 402 33.50 -14.25 1.96
C GLU A 402 31.98 -14.33 1.73
N GLY A 403 31.29 -15.27 2.39
CA GLY A 403 29.85 -15.47 2.21
C GLY A 403 29.01 -14.47 2.97
N LEU A 404 29.43 -14.10 4.17
CA LEU A 404 28.71 -13.17 5.05
C LEU A 404 28.73 -11.74 4.48
N ALA A 405 29.89 -11.27 4.04
CA ALA A 405 30.05 -9.96 3.41
C ALA A 405 29.17 -9.86 2.15
N LYS A 406 29.23 -10.85 1.25
CA LYS A 406 28.39 -10.88 0.03
C LYS A 406 26.90 -11.02 0.31
N ALA A 407 26.50 -11.79 1.32
CA ALA A 407 25.08 -11.97 1.66
C ALA A 407 24.50 -10.71 2.32
N ILE A 408 25.28 -10.05 3.19
CA ILE A 408 24.91 -8.77 3.78
C ILE A 408 24.85 -7.70 2.69
N GLU A 409 25.88 -7.60 1.84
CA GLU A 409 25.95 -6.65 0.72
C GLU A 409 24.82 -6.86 -0.30
N GLY A 410 24.47 -8.11 -0.60
CA GLY A 410 23.34 -8.44 -1.47
C GLY A 410 21.98 -8.07 -0.87
N ARG A 411 21.83 -8.16 0.46
CA ARG A 411 20.57 -7.85 1.15
C ARG A 411 20.43 -6.35 1.41
N THR A 412 21.53 -5.66 1.76
CA THR A 412 21.58 -4.20 1.82
C THR A 412 21.36 -3.60 0.43
N GLY A 413 21.96 -4.15 -0.62
CA GLY A 413 21.71 -3.72 -2.00
C GLY A 413 20.25 -3.85 -2.43
N LYS A 414 19.56 -4.94 -2.05
CA LYS A 414 18.11 -5.11 -2.32
C LYS A 414 17.24 -4.13 -1.52
N LEU A 415 17.60 -3.84 -0.27
CA LEU A 415 16.89 -2.85 0.56
C LEU A 415 17.11 -1.43 0.04
N GLN A 416 18.32 -1.10 -0.38
CA GLN A 416 18.69 0.19 -0.94
C GLN A 416 18.02 0.40 -2.31
N ALA A 417 17.93 -0.64 -3.15
CA ALA A 417 17.15 -0.59 -4.39
C ALA A 417 15.65 -0.38 -4.14
N LYS A 418 15.08 -0.96 -3.07
CA LYS A 418 13.69 -0.69 -2.66
C LYS A 418 13.52 0.74 -2.15
N GLU A 419 14.45 1.23 -1.34
CA GLU A 419 14.45 2.61 -0.83
C GLU A 419 14.53 3.63 -1.97
N ASP A 420 15.40 3.41 -2.94
CA ASP A 420 15.53 4.26 -4.13
C ASP A 420 14.27 4.24 -5.00
N LEU A 421 13.60 3.08 -5.09
CA LEU A 421 12.34 2.94 -5.82
C LEU A 421 11.20 3.68 -5.09
N TYR A 422 11.15 3.64 -3.76
CA TYR A 422 10.22 4.44 -2.96
C TYR A 422 10.51 5.94 -3.09
N LYS A 423 11.78 6.36 -3.06
CA LYS A 423 12.17 7.77 -3.30
C LYS A 423 11.79 8.23 -4.71
N GLN A 424 11.95 7.38 -5.72
CA GLN A 424 11.48 7.67 -7.08
C GLN A 424 9.97 7.80 -7.14
N LEU A 425 9.23 6.86 -6.53
CA LEU A 425 7.76 6.88 -6.54
C LEU A 425 7.23 8.13 -5.83
N TRP A 426 7.80 8.44 -4.67
CA TRP A 426 7.46 9.62 -3.88
C TRP A 426 7.84 10.92 -4.60
N GLY A 427 9.02 10.98 -5.23
CA GLY A 427 9.45 12.10 -6.05
C GLY A 427 8.58 12.31 -7.29
N THR A 428 8.11 11.23 -7.93
CA THR A 428 7.13 11.33 -9.03
C THR A 428 5.79 11.82 -8.52
N HIS A 429 5.30 11.31 -7.38
CA HIS A 429 4.03 11.76 -6.81
C HIS A 429 4.09 13.23 -6.38
N LEU A 430 5.21 13.67 -5.81
CA LEU A 430 5.45 15.06 -5.42
C LEU A 430 5.55 15.96 -6.64
N LYS A 431 6.19 15.51 -7.74
CA LYS A 431 6.16 16.21 -9.04
C LYS A 431 4.76 16.32 -9.60
N TYR A 432 3.97 15.25 -9.60
CA TYR A 432 2.56 15.30 -10.05
C TYR A 432 1.71 16.24 -9.19
N LEU A 433 1.97 16.31 -7.88
CA LEU A 433 1.31 17.25 -6.99
C LEU A 433 1.78 18.69 -7.24
N GLN A 434 3.07 18.94 -7.47
CA GLN A 434 3.59 20.28 -7.78
C GLN A 434 3.22 20.77 -9.18
N GLU A 435 3.15 19.87 -10.16
CA GLU A 435 2.66 20.15 -11.51
C GLU A 435 1.14 20.35 -11.50
N GLY A 436 0.40 19.56 -10.71
CA GLY A 436 -1.03 19.77 -10.46
C GLY A 436 -1.32 21.09 -9.73
N GLU A 437 -0.55 21.41 -8.69
CA GLU A 437 -0.65 22.69 -7.96
C GLU A 437 -0.18 23.87 -8.82
N GLY A 438 0.81 23.67 -9.70
CA GLY A 438 1.27 24.66 -10.68
C GLY A 438 0.23 24.94 -11.78
N VAL A 439 -0.51 23.93 -12.22
CA VAL A 439 -1.65 24.08 -13.15
C VAL A 439 -2.82 24.79 -12.46
N VAL A 440 -3.10 24.48 -11.19
CA VAL A 440 -4.15 25.16 -10.41
C VAL A 440 -3.76 26.60 -10.04
N ARG A 441 -2.49 26.87 -9.71
CA ARG A 441 -1.99 28.22 -9.40
C ARG A 441 -1.82 29.08 -10.66
N GLY A 442 -1.52 28.45 -11.80
CA GLY A 442 -1.52 29.09 -13.13
C GLY A 442 -2.93 29.44 -13.65
N LEU A 443 -3.94 28.66 -13.24
CA LEU A 443 -5.35 29.00 -13.44
C LEU A 443 -5.81 30.14 -12.50
N GLY A 444 -5.34 30.16 -11.25
CA GLY A 444 -5.63 31.22 -10.28
C GLY A 444 -5.07 32.60 -10.66
N GLY A 445 -3.93 32.65 -11.37
CA GLY A 445 -3.34 33.91 -11.85
C GLY A 445 -4.02 34.51 -13.09
N CYS A 446 -4.92 33.77 -13.76
CA CYS A 446 -5.66 34.25 -14.94
C CYS A 446 -7.06 34.80 -14.59
N VAL A 447 -7.48 34.71 -13.32
CA VAL A 447 -8.79 35.20 -12.82
C VAL A 447 -8.61 36.48 -11.98
N GLY A 448 -7.49 37.18 -12.17
CA GLY A 448 -7.25 38.52 -11.61
C GLY A 448 -7.47 39.61 -12.66
N GLU A 449 -8.61 40.28 -12.55
CA GLU A 449 -8.93 41.67 -12.95
C GLU A 449 -8.08 42.30 -14.06
N SER A 450 -8.60 42.30 -15.30
CA SER A 450 -8.36 43.39 -16.24
C SER A 450 -9.52 43.45 -17.24
N GLU A 451 -10.37 44.45 -17.05
CA GLU A 451 -11.28 44.93 -18.09
C GLU A 451 -10.45 45.46 -19.28
N GLY A 452 -10.84 45.08 -20.50
CA GLY A 452 -10.41 45.74 -21.73
C GLY A 452 -9.36 45.01 -22.58
N GLY A 453 -9.76 44.62 -23.80
CA GLY A 453 -8.84 44.29 -24.90
C GLY A 453 -9.01 42.88 -25.49
N GLY A 454 -9.85 42.78 -26.52
CA GLY A 454 -10.19 41.52 -27.18
C GLY A 454 -9.10 40.90 -28.08
N GLY A 455 -9.32 39.63 -28.40
CA GLY A 455 -8.97 39.03 -29.70
C GLY A 455 -7.71 38.18 -29.81
N GLY A 456 -6.63 38.48 -29.06
CA GLY A 456 -5.31 37.88 -29.36
C GLY A 456 -4.91 36.62 -28.56
N ARG A 457 -5.58 36.32 -27.44
CA ARG A 457 -5.04 35.37 -26.44
C ARG A 457 -5.52 33.92 -26.58
N LEU A 458 -6.61 33.66 -27.29
CA LEU A 458 -7.17 32.31 -27.41
C LEU A 458 -6.22 31.37 -28.19
N GLY A 459 -5.59 31.87 -29.26
CA GLY A 459 -4.64 31.10 -30.06
C GLY A 459 -3.37 30.69 -29.29
N VAL A 460 -2.91 31.55 -28.38
CA VAL A 460 -1.73 31.26 -27.54
C VAL A 460 -2.05 30.20 -26.48
N VAL A 461 -3.27 30.20 -25.95
CA VAL A 461 -3.75 29.17 -25.02
C VAL A 461 -3.97 27.85 -25.77
N GLU A 462 -4.53 27.89 -26.98
CA GLU A 462 -4.77 26.69 -27.79
C GLU A 462 -3.45 26.03 -28.27
N GLU A 463 -2.44 26.82 -28.67
CA GLU A 463 -1.10 26.29 -28.96
C GLU A 463 -0.44 25.68 -27.72
N ARG A 464 -0.59 26.30 -26.54
CA ARG A 464 -0.04 25.75 -25.29
C ARG A 464 -0.73 24.46 -24.86
N VAL A 465 -2.05 24.37 -25.02
CA VAL A 465 -2.81 23.15 -24.74
C VAL A 465 -2.41 22.03 -25.71
N LYS A 466 -2.20 22.33 -27.00
CA LYS A 466 -1.66 21.36 -27.97
C LYS A 466 -0.25 20.91 -27.62
N GLY A 467 0.61 21.82 -27.16
CA GLY A 467 1.97 21.49 -26.69
C GLY A 467 1.97 20.56 -25.47
N ILE A 468 1.14 20.86 -24.46
CA ILE A 468 1.00 20.04 -23.25
C ILE A 468 0.41 18.66 -23.59
N SER A 469 -0.58 18.59 -24.48
CA SER A 469 -1.16 17.32 -24.93
C SER A 469 -0.12 16.43 -25.66
N ALA A 470 0.74 17.04 -26.48
CA ALA A 470 1.84 16.34 -27.16
C ALA A 470 2.90 15.82 -26.18
N GLU A 471 3.28 16.60 -25.17
CA GLU A 471 4.22 16.17 -24.13
C GLU A 471 3.65 15.04 -23.26
N VAL A 472 2.37 15.12 -22.88
CA VAL A 472 1.67 14.05 -22.15
C VAL A 472 1.63 12.76 -22.98
N GLY A 473 1.38 12.87 -24.29
CA GLY A 473 1.44 11.72 -25.22
C GLY A 473 2.83 11.08 -25.29
N GLN A 474 3.90 11.87 -25.31
CA GLN A 474 5.28 11.36 -25.29
C GLN A 474 5.66 10.71 -23.96
N ILE A 475 5.17 11.25 -22.84
CA ILE A 475 5.39 10.67 -21.50
C ILE A 475 4.66 9.33 -21.37
N ALA A 476 3.42 9.24 -21.88
CA ALA A 476 2.66 7.98 -21.91
C ALA A 476 3.36 6.92 -22.78
N MET A 477 3.90 7.29 -23.94
CA MET A 477 4.69 6.40 -24.79
C MET A 477 5.96 5.90 -24.08
N LYS A 478 6.74 6.78 -23.46
CA LYS A 478 7.96 6.39 -22.72
C LYS A 478 7.66 5.54 -21.48
N ALA A 479 6.50 5.74 -20.84
CA ALA A 479 6.05 4.89 -19.74
C ALA A 479 5.70 3.48 -20.24
N ASN A 480 5.03 3.37 -21.39
CA ASN A 480 4.72 2.09 -22.03
C ASN A 480 5.98 1.35 -22.50
N GLU A 481 6.97 2.06 -23.05
CA GLU A 481 8.27 1.48 -23.43
C GLU A 481 9.03 0.94 -22.20
N ARG A 482 8.95 1.63 -21.06
CA ARG A 482 9.55 1.16 -19.80
C ARG A 482 8.82 -0.05 -19.20
N GLU A 483 7.49 -0.11 -19.31
CA GLU A 483 6.69 -1.28 -18.92
C GLU A 483 7.02 -2.49 -19.81
N ALA A 484 7.11 -2.29 -21.13
CA ALA A 484 7.52 -3.32 -22.08
C ALA A 484 8.95 -3.82 -21.79
N ALA A 485 9.89 -2.92 -21.51
CA ALA A 485 11.26 -3.29 -21.13
C ALA A 485 11.31 -4.09 -19.82
N LYS A 486 10.51 -3.70 -18.81
CA LYS A 486 10.39 -4.45 -17.55
C LYS A 486 9.81 -5.85 -17.77
N MET A 487 8.77 -5.98 -18.58
CA MET A 487 8.20 -7.28 -18.94
C MET A 487 9.20 -8.18 -19.67
N THR A 488 10.05 -7.59 -20.52
CA THR A 488 11.10 -8.33 -21.23
C THR A 488 12.17 -8.86 -20.27
N VAL A 489 12.58 -8.04 -19.28
CA VAL A 489 13.53 -8.45 -18.23
C VAL A 489 12.93 -9.51 -17.31
N VAL A 490 11.66 -9.37 -16.92
CA VAL A 490 10.95 -10.36 -16.09
C VAL A 490 10.81 -11.70 -16.81
N ASN A 491 10.51 -11.69 -18.12
CA ASN A 491 10.43 -12.91 -18.91
C ASN A 491 11.81 -13.57 -19.07
N GLY A 492 12.87 -12.79 -19.30
CA GLY A 492 14.25 -13.32 -19.35
C GLY A 492 14.73 -13.91 -18.02
N LEU A 493 14.27 -13.36 -16.88
CA LEU A 493 14.55 -13.92 -15.55
C LEU A 493 13.77 -15.23 -15.32
N LYS A 494 12.51 -15.31 -15.75
CA LYS A 494 11.70 -16.53 -15.69
C LYS A 494 12.26 -17.65 -16.57
N GLU A 495 12.77 -17.33 -17.76
CA GLU A 495 13.42 -18.31 -18.64
C GLU A 495 14.73 -18.83 -18.04
N ARG A 496 15.52 -17.98 -17.37
CA ARG A 496 16.73 -18.42 -16.65
C ARG A 496 16.41 -19.29 -15.43
N GLU A 497 15.34 -19.01 -14.71
CA GLU A 497 14.88 -19.88 -13.61
C GLU A 497 14.35 -21.23 -14.13
N ALA A 498 13.67 -21.25 -15.28
CA ALA A 498 13.11 -22.47 -15.85
C ALA A 498 14.16 -23.42 -16.44
N TYR A 499 15.28 -22.90 -16.95
CA TYR A 499 16.31 -23.70 -17.62
C TYR A 499 17.59 -23.97 -16.80
N GLY A 500 17.64 -23.55 -15.52
CA GLY A 500 18.66 -23.98 -14.55
C GLY A 500 20.09 -23.86 -15.08
N ALA A 501 20.58 -22.62 -15.23
CA ALA A 501 22.00 -22.31 -15.45
C ALA A 501 22.62 -21.74 -14.17
#